data_AF-A0A2D7T0K9-F1
#
_entry.id   AF-A0A2D7T0K9-F1
#
_cell.length_a   1.000
_cell.length_b   1.000
_cell.length_c   1.000
_cell.angle_alpha   90.00
_cell.angle_beta   90.00
_cell.angle_gamma   90.00
#
_symmetry.space_group_name_H-M   'P 1'
#
loop_
_entity.id
_entity.type
_entity.pdbx_description
1 polymer ?
#
loop_
_entity_poly.entity_id
_entity_poly.type
_entity_poly.pdbx_seq_one_letter_code
_entity_poly.pdbx_strand_id
1 'polypeptide(L)'
;MDFKKEISQGIPKILPPLKEYDLSVNHAPVRENILSDEEKKLSLKNALRYFDKKYHEQLLTEFKAELDSYGRIYMYRFKPSYKMYARPIDEYPFKSKQAAGIML
;
A
#
# COMPACT_ATOMS: atom_id res chain seq x y z
N MET A 1 -19.02 -7.92 -1.17
CA MET A 1 -17.58 -7.79 -1.48
C MET A 1 -17.13 -9.08 -2.11
N ASP A 2 -16.37 -8.99 -3.20
CA ASP A 2 -15.90 -10.14 -3.97
C ASP A 2 -14.39 -10.20 -3.83
N PHE A 3 -13.92 -10.96 -2.83
CA PHE A 3 -12.51 -11.05 -2.47
C PHE A 3 -11.62 -11.38 -3.67
N LYS A 4 -12.04 -12.31 -4.53
CA LYS A 4 -11.28 -12.71 -5.72
C LYS A 4 -11.08 -11.55 -6.68
N LYS A 5 -12.13 -10.76 -6.92
CA LYS A 5 -12.01 -9.55 -7.76
C LYS A 5 -11.15 -8.48 -7.12
N GLU A 6 -11.30 -8.25 -5.83
CA GLU A 6 -10.55 -7.23 -5.09
C GLU A 6 -9.04 -7.54 -5.07
N ILE A 7 -8.65 -8.76 -4.72
CA ILE A 7 -7.23 -9.15 -4.68
C ILE A 7 -6.60 -9.24 -6.09
N SER A 8 -7.39 -9.55 -7.12
CA SER A 8 -6.92 -9.59 -8.52
C SER A 8 -6.75 -8.20 -9.15
N GLN A 9 -7.26 -7.14 -8.52
CA GLN A 9 -7.28 -5.80 -9.10
C GLN A 9 -5.88 -5.21 -9.28
N GLY A 10 -4.93 -5.59 -8.42
CA GLY A 10 -3.62 -4.96 -8.36
C GLY A 10 -3.74 -3.48 -7.98
N ILE A 11 -3.02 -2.61 -8.69
CA ILE A 11 -3.14 -1.16 -8.49
C ILE A 11 -4.38 -0.65 -9.23
N PRO A 12 -5.37 -0.09 -8.53
CA PRO A 12 -6.62 0.35 -9.15
C PRO A 12 -6.36 1.52 -10.11
N LYS A 13 -7.09 1.55 -11.24
CA LYS A 13 -6.98 2.62 -12.25
C LYS A 13 -7.45 3.99 -11.75
N ILE A 14 -8.30 3.98 -10.73
CA ILE A 14 -8.85 5.17 -10.07
C ILE A 14 -8.34 5.09 -8.63
N LEU A 15 -7.83 6.21 -8.12
CA LEU A 15 -7.35 6.25 -6.74
C LEU A 15 -8.51 5.93 -5.78
N PRO A 16 -8.33 4.97 -4.86
CA PRO A 16 -9.31 4.74 -3.81
C PRO A 16 -9.32 5.95 -2.87
N PRO A 17 -10.37 6.15 -2.06
CA PRO A 17 -10.42 7.23 -1.10
C PRO A 17 -9.23 7.19 -0.13
N LEU A 18 -8.84 8.36 0.39
CA LEU A 18 -7.83 8.42 1.44
C LEU A 18 -8.31 7.59 2.64
N LYS A 19 -7.38 6.83 3.24
CA LYS A 19 -7.67 6.05 4.43
C LYS A 19 -7.34 6.83 5.68
N GLU A 20 -8.25 6.78 6.64
CA GLU A 20 -8.00 7.27 7.99
C GLU A 20 -7.01 6.36 8.71
N TYR A 21 -6.25 6.96 9.62
CA TYR A 21 -5.29 6.25 10.45
C TYR A 21 -6.03 5.48 11.56
N ASP A 22 -5.98 4.16 11.50
CA ASP A 22 -6.73 3.27 12.38
C ASP A 22 -6.04 3.12 13.75
N LEU A 23 -6.44 3.91 14.74
CA LEU A 23 -5.87 3.85 16.09
C LEU A 23 -6.20 2.57 16.88
N SER A 24 -7.07 1.69 16.37
CA SER A 24 -7.45 0.46 17.07
C SER A 24 -6.42 -0.67 16.92
N VAL A 25 -5.50 -0.55 15.95
CA VAL A 25 -4.46 -1.54 15.71
C VAL A 25 -3.11 -1.06 16.22
N ASN A 26 -2.23 -2.00 16.56
CA ASN A 26 -0.85 -1.68 16.89
C ASN A 26 -0.13 -1.18 15.63
N HIS A 27 0.55 -0.04 15.74
CA HIS A 27 1.35 0.54 14.67
C HIS A 27 2.84 0.39 14.96
N ALA A 28 3.61 0.22 13.89
CA ALA A 28 5.06 0.25 14.00
C ALA A 28 5.53 1.59 14.60
N PRO A 29 6.55 1.58 15.48
CA PRO A 29 7.10 2.81 16.02
C PRO A 29 7.67 3.68 14.90
N VAL A 30 7.56 5.00 15.10
CA VAL A 30 8.16 5.98 14.19
C VAL A 30 9.67 5.77 14.16
N ARG A 31 10.24 5.65 12.96
CA ARG A 31 11.69 5.55 12.80
C ARG A 31 12.34 6.93 12.79
N GLU A 32 13.57 7.01 13.27
CA GLU A 32 14.37 8.22 13.20
C GLU A 32 14.54 8.69 11.75
N ASN A 33 14.45 10.00 11.55
CA ASN A 33 14.58 10.64 10.24
C ASN A 33 16.06 10.79 9.88
N ILE A 34 16.68 9.68 9.47
CA ILE A 34 18.11 9.62 9.14
C ILE A 34 18.42 9.93 7.67
N LEU A 35 17.39 10.12 6.83
CA LEU A 35 17.58 10.35 5.40
C LEU A 35 17.98 11.80 5.13
N SER A 36 18.98 11.98 4.29
CA SER A 36 19.30 13.26 3.67
C SER A 36 18.19 13.72 2.73
N ASP A 37 18.19 15.00 2.34
CA ASP A 37 17.18 15.56 1.44
C ASP A 37 17.17 14.88 0.07
N GLU A 38 18.33 14.47 -0.44
CA GLU A 38 18.43 13.72 -1.70
C GLU A 38 17.88 12.29 -1.56
N GLU A 39 18.11 11.63 -0.44
CA GLU A 39 17.54 10.30 -0.17
C GLU A 39 16.01 10.36 0.04
N LYS A 40 15.50 11.44 0.64
CA LYS A 40 14.05 11.69 0.73
C LYS A 40 13.44 11.87 -0.66
N LYS A 41 14.03 12.70 -1.52
CA LYS A 41 13.59 12.87 -2.92
C LYS A 41 13.62 11.54 -3.67
N LEU A 42 14.69 10.76 -3.52
CA LEU A 42 14.81 9.44 -4.14
C LEU A 42 13.74 8.47 -3.63
N SER A 43 13.46 8.48 -2.33
CA SER A 43 12.41 7.65 -1.72
C SER A 43 11.03 7.97 -2.28
N LEU A 44 10.70 9.26 -2.43
CA LEU A 44 9.44 9.70 -3.05
C LEU A 44 9.36 9.28 -4.51
N LYS A 45 10.44 9.44 -5.30
CA LYS A 45 10.50 8.98 -6.69
C LYS A 45 10.31 7.47 -6.81
N ASN A 46 10.92 6.70 -5.90
CA ASN A 46 10.78 5.25 -5.83
C ASN A 46 9.34 4.82 -5.50
N ALA A 47 8.66 5.54 -4.62
CA ALA A 47 7.24 5.29 -4.32
C ALA A 47 6.33 5.61 -5.51
N LEU A 48 6.58 6.73 -6.20
CA LEU A 48 5.76 7.16 -7.34
C LEU A 48 5.87 6.26 -8.58
N ARG A 49 6.94 5.45 -8.72
CA ARG A 49 7.15 4.59 -9.90
C ARG A 49 6.06 3.54 -10.12
N TYR A 50 5.30 3.20 -9.09
CA TYR A 50 4.22 2.22 -9.16
C TYR A 50 2.92 2.80 -9.72
N PHE A 51 2.81 4.12 -9.85
CA PHE A 51 1.56 4.82 -10.16
C PHE A 51 1.65 5.63 -11.45
N ASP A 52 0.52 5.82 -12.11
CA ASP A 52 0.38 6.69 -13.28
C ASP A 52 0.74 8.14 -12.93
N LYS A 53 1.44 8.82 -13.85
CA LYS A 53 1.92 10.21 -13.69
C LYS A 53 0.80 11.19 -13.35
N LYS A 54 -0.42 10.96 -13.86
CA LYS A 54 -1.59 11.80 -13.54
C LYS A 54 -1.92 11.86 -12.04
N TYR A 55 -1.46 10.87 -11.27
CA TYR A 55 -1.66 10.80 -9.83
C TYR A 55 -0.45 11.26 -9.01
N HIS A 56 0.68 11.59 -9.67
CA HIS A 56 1.92 11.88 -8.95
C HIS A 56 1.81 13.12 -8.07
N GLU A 57 1.13 14.17 -8.51
CA GLU A 57 0.97 15.39 -7.72
C GLU A 57 0.23 15.12 -6.39
N GLN A 58 -0.89 14.40 -6.46
CA GLN A 58 -1.67 14.03 -5.28
C GLN A 58 -0.90 13.05 -4.38
N LEU A 59 -0.35 11.99 -4.96
CA LEU A 59 0.37 10.96 -4.20
C LEU A 59 1.68 11.46 -3.60
N LEU A 60 2.34 12.44 -4.23
CA LEU A 60 3.58 13.04 -3.70
C LEU A 60 3.32 13.70 -2.34
N THR A 61 2.25 14.49 -2.24
CA THR A 61 1.86 15.14 -0.98
C THR A 61 1.57 14.10 0.11
N GLU A 62 0.87 13.02 -0.24
CA GLU A 62 0.54 11.94 0.69
C GLU A 62 1.77 11.15 1.14
N PHE A 63 2.61 10.73 0.20
CA PHE A 63 3.82 9.96 0.51
C PHE A 63 4.85 10.80 1.27
N LYS A 64 4.93 12.10 1.00
CA LYS A 64 5.76 13.01 1.80
C LYS A 64 5.24 13.09 3.23
N ALA A 65 3.93 13.24 3.42
CA ALA A 65 3.33 13.26 4.76
C ALA A 65 3.59 11.95 5.52
N GLU A 66 3.49 10.79 4.86
CA GLU A 66 3.83 9.51 5.47
C GLU A 66 5.32 9.41 5.84
N LEU A 67 6.21 9.83 4.94
CA LEU A 67 7.65 9.81 5.18
C LEU A 67 8.02 10.71 6.37
N ASP A 68 7.45 11.90 6.46
CA ASP A 68 7.71 12.85 7.54
C ASP A 68 7.11 12.38 8.87
N SER A 69 5.91 11.78 8.85
CA SER A 69 5.19 11.37 10.06
C SER A 69 5.64 10.02 10.62
N TYR A 70 6.01 9.08 9.75
CA TYR A 70 6.27 7.70 10.12
C TYR A 70 7.69 7.23 9.78
N GLY A 71 8.48 8.05 9.08
CA GLY A 71 9.79 7.67 8.57
C GLY A 71 9.74 6.67 7.42
N ARG A 72 8.54 6.37 6.89
CA ARG A 72 8.31 5.39 5.81
C ARG A 72 7.10 5.77 4.97
N ILE A 73 7.12 5.33 3.70
CA ILE A 73 6.00 5.43 2.78
C ILE A 73 5.29 4.07 2.76
N TYR A 74 4.17 3.95 3.46
CA TYR A 74 3.34 2.74 3.53
C TYR A 74 2.31 2.65 2.40
N MET A 75 1.98 3.79 1.80
CA MET A 75 0.94 3.92 0.79
C MET A 75 -0.44 3.51 1.35
N TYR A 76 -0.81 4.04 2.52
CA TYR A 76 -1.99 3.59 3.28
C TYR A 76 -3.29 3.62 2.49
N ARG A 77 -3.42 4.56 1.55
CA ARG A 77 -4.52 4.64 0.58
C ARG A 77 -4.83 3.29 -0.09
N PHE A 78 -3.81 2.50 -0.41
CA PHE A 78 -3.93 1.24 -1.16
C PHE A 78 -4.04 0.00 -0.27
N LYS A 79 -4.00 0.15 1.06
CA LYS A 79 -4.28 -0.97 1.97
C LYS A 79 -5.67 -1.55 1.62
N PRO A 80 -5.87 -2.87 1.49
CA PRO A 80 -7.20 -3.42 1.24
C PRO A 80 -8.19 -3.14 2.39
N SER A 81 -9.50 -3.15 2.10
CA SER A 81 -10.57 -3.00 3.10
C SER A 81 -11.16 -4.31 3.58
N TYR A 82 -10.94 -5.42 2.85
CA TYR A 82 -11.33 -6.74 3.33
C TYR A 82 -10.54 -7.14 4.58
N LYS A 83 -11.13 -8.00 5.42
CA LYS A 83 -10.42 -8.56 6.58
C LYS A 83 -9.21 -9.36 6.10
N MET A 84 -8.03 -8.99 6.62
CA MET A 84 -6.76 -9.63 6.33
C MET A 84 -6.60 -10.88 7.22
N TYR A 85 -6.73 -12.07 6.64
CA TYR A 85 -6.52 -13.36 7.29
C TYR A 85 -6.33 -14.44 6.22
N ALA A 86 -5.78 -15.59 6.62
CA ALA A 86 -5.61 -16.74 5.73
C ALA A 86 -6.94 -17.41 5.41
N ARG A 87 -7.29 -17.47 4.12
CA ARG A 87 -8.55 -18.06 3.65
C ARG A 87 -8.31 -19.49 3.13
N PRO A 88 -9.36 -20.32 2.97
CA PRO A 88 -9.26 -21.55 2.20
C PRO A 88 -8.65 -21.32 0.82
N ILE A 89 -7.77 -22.23 0.36
CA ILE A 89 -7.00 -22.05 -0.88
C ILE A 89 -7.88 -21.77 -2.10
N ASP A 90 -9.06 -22.39 -2.16
CA ASP A 90 -10.02 -22.24 -3.26
C ASP A 90 -10.75 -20.89 -3.27
N GLU A 91 -10.62 -20.07 -2.21
CA GLU A 91 -11.11 -18.69 -2.18
C GLU A 91 -10.18 -17.72 -2.90
N TYR A 92 -8.92 -18.08 -3.19
CA TYR A 92 -8.00 -17.22 -3.92
C TYR A 92 -8.18 -17.35 -5.44
N PRO A 93 -7.93 -16.29 -6.21
CA PRO A 93 -7.83 -16.38 -7.66
C PRO A 93 -6.44 -16.89 -8.05
N PHE A 94 -6.35 -18.08 -8.65
CA PHE A 94 -5.06 -18.65 -9.03
C PHE A 94 -5.12 -19.46 -10.33
N LYS A 95 -3.98 -19.55 -11.02
CA LYS A 95 -3.73 -20.53 -12.10
C LYS A 95 -2.88 -21.71 -11.63
N SER A 96 -2.07 -21.49 -10.60
CA SER A 96 -1.19 -22.49 -9.98
C SER A 96 -1.53 -22.60 -8.49
N LYS A 97 -1.67 -23.83 -8.00
CA LYS A 97 -1.92 -24.10 -6.57
C LYS A 97 -0.76 -23.62 -5.69
N GLN A 98 0.47 -23.64 -6.22
CA GLN A 98 1.65 -23.14 -5.52
C GLN A 98 1.56 -21.62 -5.29
N ALA A 99 1.13 -20.86 -6.30
CA ALA A 99 0.92 -19.42 -6.14
C ALA A 99 -0.21 -19.12 -5.14
N ALA A 100 -1.29 -19.91 -5.15
CA ALA A 100 -2.35 -19.82 -4.15
C ALA A 100 -1.80 -20.05 -2.73
N GLY A 101 -0.94 -21.07 -2.56
CA GLY A 101 -0.28 -21.37 -1.29
C GLY A 101 0.60 -20.25 -0.73
N ILE A 102 1.13 -19.36 -1.59
CA ILE A 102 1.90 -18.16 -1.16
C ILE A 102 0.97 -17.02 -0.71
N MET A 103 -0.24 -16.94 -1.26
CA MET A 103 -1.21 -15.88 -0.93
C MET A 103 -2.00 -16.14 0.36
N LEU A 104 -2.00 -17.40 0.85
CA LEU A 104 -2.65 -17.83 2.09
C LEU A 104 -2.20 -16.99 3.29
#